data_AF-A0A515EP50-F1
#
_entry.id   AF-A0A515EP50-F1
#
_cell.length_a   1.000
_cell.length_b   1.000
_cell.length_c   1.000
_cell.angle_alpha   90.00
_cell.angle_beta   90.00
_cell.angle_gamma   90.00
#
_symmetry.space_group_name_H-M   'P 1'
#
loop_
_entity.id
_entity.type
_entity.pdbx_description
1 polymer ?
#
loop_
_entity_poly.entity_id
_entity_poly.type
_entity_poly.pdbx_seq_one_letter_code
_entity_poly.pdbx_strand_id
1 'polypeptide(L)'
;MKLFAMIAVCVVSGAVISGCSVALVSGGSEGDVPPRLAIRDNAKTWNNGASFGPVPIALESDGDRICSSMNSTDKQYQAVGYHSKAQDLDGSTLPGGGYLCVKK
;
A
#
# COMPACT_ATOMS: atom_id res chain seq x y z
N MET A 1 23.34 -55.01 -24.96
CA MET A 1 22.24 -55.96 -24.73
C MET A 1 21.90 -55.95 -23.24
N LYS A 2 20.62 -55.66 -22.90
CA LYS A 2 19.96 -55.87 -21.59
C LYS A 2 20.50 -54.97 -20.44
N LEU A 3 19.69 -54.34 -19.59
CA LEU A 3 18.28 -54.50 -19.30
C LEU A 3 17.79 -53.19 -18.64
N PHE A 4 16.62 -52.71 -19.05
CA PHE A 4 15.89 -51.66 -18.36
C PHE A 4 15.50 -52.16 -16.97
N ALA A 5 15.76 -51.35 -15.94
CA ALA A 5 15.11 -51.47 -14.64
C ALA A 5 14.46 -50.13 -14.31
N MET A 6 13.16 -50.05 -14.60
CA MET A 6 12.22 -49.21 -13.87
C MET A 6 12.32 -49.56 -12.38
N ILE A 7 12.12 -48.55 -11.53
CA ILE A 7 11.36 -48.54 -10.26
C ILE A 7 12.00 -47.53 -9.30
N ALA A 8 11.23 -46.49 -8.97
CA ALA A 8 10.90 -46.10 -7.60
C ALA A 8 10.62 -44.59 -7.55
N VAL A 9 9.33 -44.27 -7.52
CA VAL A 9 8.83 -42.97 -7.12
C VAL A 9 9.30 -42.68 -5.69
N CYS A 10 10.06 -41.60 -5.50
CA CYS A 10 10.21 -40.94 -4.21
C CYS A 10 9.63 -39.53 -4.35
N VAL A 11 8.38 -39.39 -3.91
CA VAL A 11 7.71 -38.11 -3.68
C VAL A 11 8.54 -37.35 -2.66
N VAL A 12 9.33 -36.38 -3.10
CA VAL A 12 10.06 -35.48 -2.18
C VAL A 12 9.13 -34.33 -1.84
N SER A 13 8.64 -34.38 -0.62
CA SER A 13 7.72 -33.46 0.05
C SER A 13 8.14 -32.00 -0.12
N GLY A 14 7.35 -31.24 -0.88
CA GLY A 14 7.46 -29.79 -0.97
C GLY A 14 6.95 -29.13 0.31
N ALA A 15 7.84 -28.83 1.25
CA ALA A 15 7.55 -27.95 2.37
C ALA A 15 7.58 -26.50 1.87
N VAL A 16 6.44 -26.00 1.39
CA VAL A 16 6.25 -24.57 1.11
C VAL A 16 6.10 -23.84 2.44
N ILE A 17 7.15 -23.15 2.86
CA ILE A 17 7.11 -22.26 4.02
C ILE A 17 6.29 -21.03 3.59
N SER A 18 5.02 -21.03 3.96
CA SER A 18 4.11 -19.89 3.81
C SER A 18 4.59 -18.75 4.70
N GLY A 19 5.42 -17.87 4.15
CA GLY A 19 5.72 -16.58 4.77
C GLY A 19 4.46 -15.71 4.76
N CYS A 20 3.86 -15.48 5.92
CA CYS A 20 2.90 -14.40 6.08
C CYS A 20 3.67 -13.07 5.99
N SER A 21 3.73 -12.51 4.78
CA SER A 21 4.04 -11.10 4.60
C SER A 21 2.92 -10.30 5.24
N VAL A 22 3.15 -9.78 6.44
CA VAL A 22 2.35 -8.69 7.00
C VAL A 22 2.65 -7.44 6.17
N ALA A 23 2.05 -7.37 4.98
CA ALA A 23 1.84 -6.09 4.33
C ALA A 23 1.06 -5.24 5.34
N LEU A 24 1.59 -4.06 5.67
CA LEU A 24 0.85 -3.04 6.40
C LEU A 24 -0.28 -2.58 5.48
N VAL A 25 -1.33 -3.39 5.44
CA VAL A 25 -2.54 -3.20 4.66
C VAL A 25 -3.29 -2.08 5.36
N SER A 26 -3.22 -0.89 4.75
CA SER A 26 -4.33 0.06 4.74
C SER A 26 -5.63 -0.73 4.85
N GLY A 27 -6.48 -0.44 5.83
CA GLY A 27 -7.62 -1.30 6.20
C GLY A 27 -8.41 -1.74 4.96
N GLY A 28 -9.00 -2.94 4.97
CA GLY A 28 -9.62 -3.52 3.75
C GLY A 28 -10.66 -2.63 3.04
N SER A 29 -11.11 -1.56 3.69
CA SER A 29 -11.86 -0.44 3.15
C SER A 29 -11.41 0.88 3.79
N GLU A 30 -11.85 1.99 3.21
CA GLU A 30 -11.79 3.31 3.86
C GLU A 30 -12.54 3.27 5.22
N GLY A 31 -12.05 4.01 6.21
CA GLY A 31 -12.70 4.19 7.51
C GLY A 31 -13.78 5.27 7.49
N ASP A 32 -14.70 5.24 8.46
CA ASP A 32 -15.84 6.17 8.48
C ASP A 32 -15.45 7.63 8.74
N VAL A 33 -14.40 7.85 9.53
CA VAL A 33 -13.88 9.19 9.85
C VAL A 33 -12.76 9.53 8.86
N PRO A 34 -12.95 10.54 7.98
CA PRO A 34 -11.95 10.82 6.97
C PRO A 34 -10.63 11.34 7.56
N PRO A 35 -9.49 10.97 6.95
CA PRO A 35 -8.21 11.56 7.30
C PRO A 35 -8.19 13.03 6.89
N ARG A 36 -7.63 13.88 7.74
CA ARG A 36 -7.48 15.32 7.52
C ARG A 36 -6.01 15.71 7.58
N LEU A 37 -5.60 16.61 6.69
CA LEU A 37 -4.27 17.21 6.79
C LEU A 37 -4.17 18.03 8.08
N ALA A 38 -3.03 17.91 8.73
CA ALA A 38 -2.68 18.66 9.92
C ALA A 38 -1.20 19.07 9.84
N ILE A 39 -0.85 20.14 10.55
CA ILE A 39 0.54 20.50 10.77
C ILE A 39 1.03 19.78 12.03
N ARG A 40 2.11 19.02 11.89
CA ARG A 40 2.87 18.35 12.96
C ARG A 40 4.34 18.53 12.66
N ASP A 41 5.12 18.98 13.64
CA ASP A 41 6.57 19.19 13.49
C ASP A 41 6.95 20.02 12.24
N ASN A 42 6.17 21.08 11.97
CA ASN A 42 6.30 21.96 10.80
C ASN A 42 6.13 21.25 9.43
N ALA A 43 5.54 20.06 9.41
CA ALA A 43 5.23 19.31 8.20
C ALA A 43 3.71 19.07 8.06
N LYS A 44 3.24 19.04 6.82
CA LYS A 44 1.87 18.64 6.48
C LYS A 44 1.79 17.12 6.54
N THR A 45 0.95 16.58 7.41
CA THR A 45 0.76 15.14 7.60
C THR A 45 -0.71 14.79 7.77
N TRP A 46 -1.06 13.54 7.52
CA TRP A 46 -2.38 13.03 7.83
C TRP A 46 -2.54 12.85 9.35
N ASN A 47 -3.64 13.35 9.91
CA ASN A 47 -3.94 13.17 11.33
C ASN A 47 -4.31 11.72 11.70
N ASN A 48 -4.76 10.92 10.72
CA ASN A 48 -5.19 9.54 10.90
C ASN A 48 -4.88 8.71 9.65
N GLY A 49 -3.68 8.15 9.57
CA GLY A 49 -3.28 7.26 8.47
C GLY A 49 -4.05 5.94 8.42
N ALA A 50 -4.63 5.48 9.54
CA ALA A 50 -5.32 4.20 9.63
C ALA A 50 -6.71 4.21 8.96
N SER A 51 -7.31 5.39 8.73
CA SER A 51 -8.57 5.49 8.00
C SER A 51 -8.41 5.21 6.50
N PHE A 52 -7.21 5.25 5.94
CA PHE A 52 -7.02 4.97 4.52
C PHE A 52 -7.28 3.49 4.21
N GLY A 53 -8.05 3.25 3.14
CA GLY A 53 -8.20 1.94 2.53
C GLY A 53 -7.12 1.66 1.49
N PRO A 54 -7.12 0.48 0.82
CA PRO A 54 -6.20 0.21 -0.28
C PRO A 54 -6.42 1.19 -1.43
N VAL A 55 -5.36 1.46 -2.21
CA VAL A 55 -5.48 2.26 -3.44
C VAL A 55 -6.27 1.45 -4.48
N PRO A 56 -7.41 1.96 -5.01
CA PRO A 56 -8.11 1.29 -6.09
C PRO A 56 -7.23 1.19 -7.35
N ILE A 57 -7.33 0.09 -8.10
CA ILE A 57 -6.53 -0.15 -9.32
C ILE A 57 -6.65 1.02 -10.31
N ALA A 58 -7.86 1.59 -10.47
CA ALA A 58 -8.11 2.72 -11.35
C ALA A 58 -7.40 4.02 -10.92
N LEU A 59 -6.93 4.10 -9.67
CA LEU A 59 -6.30 5.26 -9.05
C LEU A 59 -4.80 5.05 -8.78
N GLU A 60 -4.24 3.86 -9.02
CA GLU A 60 -2.82 3.57 -8.76
C GLU A 60 -1.88 4.57 -9.46
N SER A 61 -2.10 4.81 -10.76
CA SER A 61 -1.27 5.75 -11.52
C SER A 61 -1.39 7.20 -11.03
N ASP A 62 -2.55 7.60 -10.52
CA ASP A 62 -2.74 8.95 -9.95
C ASP A 62 -2.06 9.06 -8.59
N GLY A 63 -2.26 8.05 -7.72
CA GLY A 63 -1.61 7.97 -6.42
C GLY A 63 -0.08 7.99 -6.52
N ASP A 64 0.48 7.19 -7.42
CA ASP A 64 1.93 7.17 -7.64
C ASP A 64 2.45 8.49 -8.19
N ARG A 65 1.73 9.13 -9.12
CA ARG A 65 2.09 10.48 -9.60
C ARG A 65 2.09 11.50 -8.46
N ILE A 66 1.08 11.47 -7.60
CA ILE A 66 0.97 12.39 -6.47
C ILE A 66 2.09 12.13 -5.47
N CYS A 67 2.31 10.89 -5.05
CA CYS A 67 3.34 10.58 -4.05
C CYS A 67 4.76 10.78 -4.58
N SER A 68 5.01 10.49 -5.86
CA SER A 68 6.32 10.72 -6.48
C SER A 68 6.70 12.19 -6.61
N SER A 69 5.74 13.13 -6.50
CA SER A 69 6.05 14.56 -6.41
C SER A 69 6.87 14.93 -5.17
N MET A 70 6.88 14.06 -4.14
CA MET A 70 7.68 14.22 -2.93
C MET A 70 9.06 13.58 -3.04
N ASN A 71 9.37 12.93 -4.18
CA ASN A 71 10.65 12.27 -4.37
C ASN A 71 11.80 13.28 -4.34
N SER A 72 12.93 12.82 -3.83
CA SER A 72 14.21 13.50 -3.90
C SER A 72 15.31 12.50 -4.30
N THR A 73 16.55 12.97 -4.40
CA THR A 73 17.72 12.12 -4.70
C THR A 73 17.79 10.89 -3.79
N ASP A 74 17.45 11.02 -2.50
CA ASP A 74 17.63 9.97 -1.49
C ASP A 74 16.31 9.36 -0.97
N LYS A 75 15.16 9.85 -1.45
CA LYS A 75 13.84 9.44 -0.95
C LYS A 75 12.89 9.22 -2.11
N GLN A 76 12.30 8.03 -2.14
CA GLN A 76 11.27 7.65 -3.09
C GLN A 76 10.01 7.35 -2.30
N TYR A 77 8.86 7.75 -2.82
CA TYR A 77 7.55 7.56 -2.20
C TYR A 77 6.60 6.86 -3.16
N GLN A 78 5.61 6.17 -2.59
CA GLN A 78 4.51 5.53 -3.31
C GLN A 78 3.21 5.68 -2.55
N ALA A 79 2.09 5.58 -3.26
CA ALA A 79 0.79 5.49 -2.64
C ALA A 79 0.57 4.08 -2.08
N VAL A 80 0.18 3.98 -0.82
CA VAL A 80 -0.20 2.71 -0.17
C VAL A 80 -1.61 2.73 0.40
N GLY A 81 -2.28 3.88 0.36
CA GLY A 81 -3.68 3.97 0.71
C GLY A 81 -4.39 5.12 0.03
N TYR A 82 -5.71 5.02 -0.04
CA TYR A 82 -6.60 6.00 -0.61
C TYR A 82 -7.77 6.27 0.33
N HIS A 83 -8.27 7.51 0.30
CA HIS A 83 -9.52 7.86 0.95
C HIS A 83 -10.29 8.88 0.11
N SER A 84 -11.47 8.50 -0.38
CA SER A 84 -12.34 9.29 -1.25
C SER A 84 -12.77 10.63 -0.64
N LYS A 85 -12.92 10.67 0.69
CA LYS A 85 -13.31 11.87 1.45
C LYS A 85 -12.17 12.52 2.25
N ALA A 86 -10.90 12.28 1.90
CA ALA A 86 -9.79 12.91 2.60
C ALA A 86 -9.95 14.45 2.62
N GLN A 87 -9.51 15.08 3.70
CA GLN A 87 -9.76 16.50 3.96
C GLN A 87 -8.48 17.33 3.98
N ASP A 88 -8.58 18.59 3.56
CA ASP A 88 -7.51 19.58 3.65
C ASP A 88 -7.30 20.12 5.09
N LEU A 89 -6.49 21.17 5.26
CA LEU A 89 -6.21 21.76 6.58
C LEU A 89 -7.45 22.40 7.22
N ASP A 90 -8.39 22.87 6.41
CA ASP A 90 -9.61 23.56 6.85
C ASP A 90 -10.76 22.56 7.11
N GLY A 91 -10.55 21.29 6.76
CA GLY A 91 -11.56 20.23 6.88
C GLY A 91 -12.45 20.08 5.65
N SER A 92 -12.16 20.80 4.57
CA SER A 92 -12.88 20.63 3.31
C SER A 92 -12.43 19.35 2.62
N THR A 93 -13.38 18.64 1.99
CA THR A 93 -13.05 17.42 1.24
C THR A 93 -12.20 17.78 0.01
N LEU A 94 -11.09 17.09 -0.16
CA LEU A 94 -10.23 17.20 -1.34
C LEU A 94 -10.95 16.62 -2.56
N PRO A 95 -11.09 17.39 -3.66
CA PRO A 95 -11.59 16.84 -4.91
C PRO A 95 -10.72 15.65 -5.36
N GLY A 96 -11.34 14.51 -5.62
CA GLY A 96 -10.62 13.28 -5.99
C GLY A 96 -10.08 12.48 -4.80
N GLY A 97 -10.27 12.93 -3.56
CA GLY A 97 -9.82 12.25 -2.35
C GLY A 97 -8.36 12.54 -2.00
N GLY A 98 -7.73 11.64 -1.27
CA GLY A 98 -6.34 11.77 -0.83
C GLY A 98 -5.62 10.44 -0.79
N TYR A 99 -4.29 10.51 -0.82
CA TYR A 99 -3.41 9.35 -0.83
C TYR A 99 -2.49 9.33 0.39
N LEU A 100 -2.33 8.15 0.98
CA LEU A 100 -1.33 7.88 1.99
C LEU A 100 -0.02 7.54 1.29
N CYS A 101 0.92 8.49 1.31
CA CYS A 101 2.24 8.33 0.72
C CYS A 101 3.23 7.83 1.77
N VAL A 102 3.93 6.74 1.46
CA VAL A 102 5.00 6.20 2.32
C VAL A 102 6.29 6.11 1.55
N LYS A 103 7.41 6.21 2.28
CA LYS A 103 8.74 6.03 1.70
C LYS A 103 8.89 4.55 1.28
N LYS A 104 9.41 4.32 0.08
CA LYS A 104 9.85 3.02 -0.40
C LYS A 104 11.06 2.52 0.37
#